data_AF-A0A0F8YML5-F1
#
_entry.id   AF-A0A0F8YML5-F1
#
_cell.length_a   1.000
_cell.length_b   1.000
_cell.length_c   1.000
_cell.angle_alpha   90.00
_cell.angle_beta   90.00
_cell.angle_gamma   90.00
#
_symmetry.space_group_name_H-M   'P 1'
#
loop_
_entity.id
_entity.type
_entity.pdbx_description
1 polymer ?
#
loop_
_entity_poly.entity_id
_entity_poly.type
_entity_poly.pdbx_seq_one_letter_code
_entity_poly.pdbx_strand_id
1 'polypeptide(L)'
;MAMLRKILKPFSKFFEFHARSHYRAERHSMALTIGIIAASAVGGFVEIAPLFSIDETVEAAPEMRVYTPLEQAGRDIYIREGCYACHSQMIRSLRDEVDRYGPYSLAVESQYDHPMLWGSKR
;
A
#
# COMPACT_ATOMS: atom_id res chain seq x y z
N MET A 1 -10.55 -25.86 -30.97
CA MET A 1 -11.84 -25.68 -30.24
C MET A 1 -12.20 -26.87 -29.32
N ALA A 2 -12.07 -28.12 -29.76
CA ALA A 2 -12.40 -29.30 -28.94
C ALA A 2 -11.51 -29.49 -27.69
N MET A 3 -10.21 -29.19 -27.80
CA MET A 3 -9.25 -29.28 -26.69
C MET A 3 -9.57 -28.28 -25.56
N LEU A 4 -9.93 -27.04 -25.92
CA LEU A 4 -10.32 -25.99 -24.97
C LEU A 4 -11.60 -26.34 -24.20
N ARG A 5 -12.60 -26.90 -24.89
CA ARG A 5 -13.86 -27.36 -24.27
C ARG A 5 -13.64 -28.48 -23.24
N LYS A 6 -12.65 -29.34 -23.47
CA LYS A 6 -12.29 -30.45 -22.58
C LYS A 6 -11.60 -29.94 -21.31
N ILE A 7 -10.75 -28.93 -21.44
CA ILE A 7 -10.04 -28.25 -20.34
C ILE A 7 -11.00 -27.43 -19.47
N LEU A 8 -11.98 -26.76 -20.07
CA LEU A 8 -12.93 -25.90 -19.35
C LEU A 8 -14.16 -26.64 -18.81
N LYS A 9 -14.40 -27.88 -19.25
CA LYS A 9 -15.53 -28.73 -18.81
C LYS A 9 -15.67 -28.87 -17.28
N PRO A 10 -14.60 -29.08 -16.48
CA PRO A 10 -14.73 -29.16 -15.03
C PRO A 10 -15.14 -27.82 -14.39
N PHE A 11 -14.86 -26.70 -15.05
CA PHE A 11 -15.20 -25.35 -14.57
C PHE A 11 -16.53 -24.82 -15.11
N SER A 12 -17.19 -25.52 -16.04
CA SER A 12 -18.38 -25.01 -16.72
C SER A 12 -19.53 -24.71 -15.74
N LYS A 13 -19.72 -25.56 -14.73
CA LYS A 13 -20.73 -25.36 -13.67
C LYS A 13 -20.44 -24.11 -12.83
N PHE A 14 -19.17 -23.85 -12.54
CA PHE A 14 -18.74 -22.66 -11.81
C PHE A 14 -19.01 -21.40 -12.62
N PHE A 15 -18.62 -21.38 -13.91
CA PHE A 15 -18.86 -20.23 -14.78
C PHE A 15 -20.36 -19.96 -15.00
N GLU A 16 -21.18 -21.00 -15.18
CA GLU A 16 -22.63 -20.83 -15.28
C GLU A 16 -23.24 -20.28 -13.99
N PHE A 17 -22.80 -20.78 -12.82
CA PHE A 17 -23.25 -20.27 -11.53
C PHE A 17 -22.87 -18.80 -11.34
N HIS A 18 -21.63 -18.44 -11.66
CA HIS A 18 -21.15 -17.06 -11.61
C HIS A 18 -21.98 -16.16 -12.52
N ALA A 19 -22.17 -16.53 -13.79
CA ALA A 19 -22.93 -15.74 -14.74
C ALA A 19 -24.39 -15.51 -14.29
N ARG A 20 -25.07 -16.54 -13.78
CA ARG A 20 -26.44 -16.41 -13.26
C ARG A 20 -26.52 -15.54 -12.01
N SER A 21 -25.55 -15.66 -11.11
CA SER A 21 -25.49 -14.89 -9.86
C SER A 21 -25.16 -13.41 -10.14
N HIS A 22 -24.21 -13.16 -11.03
CA HIS A 22 -23.82 -11.83 -11.48
C HIS A 22 -25.01 -11.11 -12.13
N TYR A 23 -25.69 -11.77 -13.08
CA TYR A 23 -26.88 -11.21 -13.73
C TYR A 23 -28.01 -10.87 -12.74
N ARG A 24 -28.16 -11.66 -11.67
CA ARG A 24 -29.15 -11.40 -10.62
C ARG A 24 -28.74 -10.21 -9.75
N ALA A 25 -27.45 -10.09 -9.43
CA ALA A 25 -26.89 -8.98 -8.66
C ALA A 25 -26.95 -7.65 -9.42
N GLU A 26 -26.64 -7.64 -10.71
CA GLU A 26 -26.72 -6.45 -11.58
C GLU A 26 -28.12 -5.82 -11.62
N ARG A 27 -29.17 -6.65 -11.50
CA ARG A 27 -30.56 -6.17 -11.47
C ARG A 27 -30.96 -5.54 -10.13
N HIS A 28 -30.15 -5.66 -9.09
CA HIS A 28 -30.41 -5.11 -7.76
C HIS A 28 -29.30 -4.14 -7.36
N SER A 29 -29.54 -2.84 -7.51
CA SER A 29 -28.52 -1.80 -7.27
C SER A 29 -27.86 -1.90 -5.90
N MET A 30 -28.62 -2.22 -4.84
CA MET A 30 -28.06 -2.39 -3.49
C MET A 30 -27.14 -3.60 -3.37
N ALA A 31 -27.49 -4.72 -4.01
CA ALA A 31 -26.65 -5.92 -3.99
C ALA A 31 -25.33 -5.68 -4.73
N LEU A 32 -25.38 -4.98 -5.87
CA LEU A 32 -24.18 -4.62 -6.62
C LEU A 32 -23.29 -3.65 -5.83
N THR A 33 -23.86 -2.62 -5.20
CA THR A 33 -23.10 -1.67 -4.37
C THR A 33 -22.37 -2.38 -3.22
N ILE A 34 -23.06 -3.26 -2.49
CA ILE A 34 -22.44 -4.03 -1.41
C ILE A 34 -21.32 -4.93 -1.95
N GLY A 35 -21.55 -5.57 -3.10
CA GLY A 35 -20.53 -6.39 -3.77
C GLY A 35 -19.27 -5.59 -4.12
N ILE A 36 -19.42 -4.36 -4.64
CA ILE A 36 -18.29 -3.47 -4.98
C ILE A 36 -17.52 -3.08 -3.72
N ILE A 37 -18.22 -2.67 -2.65
CA ILE A 37 -17.59 -2.29 -1.37
C ILE A 37 -16.81 -3.47 -0.79
N ALA A 38 -17.42 -4.66 -0.77
CA ALA A 38 -16.75 -5.85 -0.26
C ALA A 38 -15.52 -6.20 -1.09
N ALA A 39 -15.62 -6.16 -2.43
CA ALA A 39 -14.51 -6.47 -3.31
C ALA A 39 -13.36 -5.46 -3.20
N SER A 40 -13.65 -4.15 -3.12
CA SER A 40 -12.61 -3.12 -3.00
C SER A 40 -11.94 -3.09 -1.62
N ALA A 41 -12.66 -3.48 -0.56
CA ALA A 41 -12.13 -3.52 0.80
C ALA A 41 -11.10 -4.63 1.02
N VAL A 42 -11.14 -5.71 0.23
CA VAL A 42 -10.21 -6.85 0.39
C VAL A 42 -8.75 -6.42 0.30
N GLY A 43 -8.39 -5.56 -0.67
CA GLY A 43 -7.01 -5.09 -0.84
C GLY A 43 -6.52 -4.30 0.38
N GLY A 44 -7.30 -3.31 0.82
CA GLY A 44 -6.96 -2.52 2.01
C GLY A 44 -6.88 -3.37 3.28
N PHE A 45 -7.77 -4.35 3.44
CA PHE A 45 -7.73 -5.26 4.60
C PHE A 45 -6.46 -6.12 4.60
N VAL A 46 -6.09 -6.69 3.46
CA VAL A 46 -4.92 -7.59 3.36
C VAL A 46 -3.60 -6.82 3.43
N GLU A 47 -3.52 -5.62 2.87
CA GLU A 47 -2.28 -4.84 2.80
C GLU A 47 -2.05 -3.98 4.06
N ILE A 48 -3.09 -3.35 4.60
CA ILE A 48 -2.95 -2.36 5.68
C ILE A 48 -3.11 -3.01 7.06
N ALA A 49 -4.10 -3.88 7.25
CA ALA A 49 -4.41 -4.41 8.58
C ALA A 49 -3.23 -5.17 9.23
N PRO A 50 -2.49 -6.03 8.51
CA PRO A 50 -1.36 -6.75 9.11
C PRO A 50 -0.21 -5.85 9.55
N LEU A 51 -0.02 -4.69 8.90
CA LEU A 51 1.06 -3.74 9.25
C LEU A 51 0.88 -3.14 10.66
N PHE A 52 -0.33 -3.15 11.22
CA PHE A 52 -0.58 -2.75 12.60
C PHE A 52 -0.28 -3.83 13.64
N SER A 53 -0.05 -5.07 13.20
CA SER A 53 0.11 -6.23 14.10
C SER A 53 1.45 -6.96 13.99
N ILE A 54 2.23 -6.72 12.93
CA ILE A 54 3.50 -7.40 12.69
C ILE A 54 4.65 -6.49 13.14
N ASP A 55 5.16 -6.75 14.34
CA ASP A 55 6.28 -6.00 14.94
C ASP A 55 7.60 -6.17 14.16
N GLU A 56 7.75 -7.26 13.41
CA GLU A 56 8.96 -7.58 12.64
C GLU A 56 9.18 -6.69 11.41
N THR A 57 8.19 -5.86 11.04
CA THR A 57 8.30 -4.95 9.89
C THR A 57 9.08 -3.68 10.16
N VAL A 58 9.35 -3.38 11.44
CA VAL A 58 10.06 -2.16 11.87
C VAL A 58 11.30 -2.56 12.65
N GLU A 59 12.47 -2.12 12.18
CA GLU A 59 13.72 -2.40 12.87
C GLU A 59 13.81 -1.67 14.22
N ALA A 60 14.52 -2.24 15.18
CA ALA A 60 14.81 -1.54 16.43
C ALA A 60 15.98 -0.57 16.24
N ALA A 61 15.76 0.72 16.49
CA ALA A 61 16.80 1.74 16.53
C ALA A 61 16.80 2.43 17.91
N PRO A 62 17.71 2.06 18.83
CA PRO A 62 17.70 2.56 20.22
C PRO A 62 17.98 4.06 20.32
N GLU A 63 18.64 4.64 19.32
CA GLU A 63 18.99 6.06 19.26
C GLU A 63 17.88 6.93 18.63
N MET A 64 16.82 6.33 18.06
CA MET A 64 15.73 7.09 17.47
C MET A 64 14.93 7.82 18.54
N ARG A 65 14.78 9.13 18.34
CA ARG A 65 14.00 10.02 19.21
C ARG A 65 12.96 10.77 18.40
N VAL A 66 11.96 11.28 19.10
CA VAL A 66 11.04 12.26 18.53
C VAL A 66 11.76 13.57 18.17
N TYR A 67 11.21 14.29 17.21
CA TYR A 67 11.70 15.62 16.82
C TYR A 67 11.65 16.59 17.99
N THR A 68 12.68 17.43 18.11
CA THR A 68 12.62 18.61 19.00
C THR A 68 11.58 19.60 18.47
N PRO A 69 11.08 20.52 19.32
CA PRO A 69 10.08 21.50 18.87
C PRO A 69 10.52 22.34 17.66
N LEU A 70 11.82 22.66 17.55
CA LEU A 70 12.34 23.43 16.42
C LEU A 70 12.42 22.58 15.14
N GLU A 71 12.85 21.32 15.25
CA GLU A 71 12.85 20.37 14.12
C GLU A 71 11.42 20.12 13.62
N GLN A 72 10.45 19.96 14.52
CA GLN A 72 9.05 19.79 14.15
C GLN A 72 8.51 21.02 13.42
N ALA A 73 8.78 22.23 13.92
CA ALA A 73 8.38 23.46 13.23
C ALA A 73 9.04 23.58 11.83
N GLY A 74 10.31 23.18 11.71
CA GLY A 74 11.01 23.12 10.43
C GLY A 74 10.39 22.10 9.46
N ARG A 75 9.97 20.93 9.97
CA ARG A 75 9.29 19.89 9.22
C ARG A 75 7.92 20.35 8.71
N ASP A 76 7.17 21.07 9.53
CA ASP A 76 5.88 21.64 9.11
C ASP A 76 6.06 22.68 8.01
N ILE A 77 7.14 23.47 8.06
CA ILE A 77 7.53 24.37 6.97
C ILE A 77 7.91 23.57 5.71
N TYR A 78 8.71 22.50 5.84
CA TYR A 78 9.07 21.63 4.72
C TYR A 78 7.84 21.07 3.98
N ILE A 79 6.79 20.70 4.74
CA ILE A 79 5.51 20.26 4.19
C ILE A 79 4.79 21.43 3.52
N ARG A 80 4.69 22.58 4.18
CA ARG A 80 4.01 23.79 3.68
C ARG A 80 4.59 24.27 2.36
N GLU A 81 5.91 24.26 2.22
CA GLU A 81 6.61 24.67 0.99
C GLU A 81 6.60 23.58 -0.09
N GLY A 82 6.04 22.40 0.18
CA GLY A 82 5.92 21.33 -0.79
C GLY A 82 7.25 20.69 -1.19
N CYS A 83 8.28 20.78 -0.35
CA CYS A 83 9.62 20.27 -0.65
C CYS A 83 9.60 18.78 -1.01
N TYR A 84 8.70 17.99 -0.41
CA TYR A 84 8.51 16.56 -0.68
C TYR A 84 8.14 16.24 -2.14
N ALA A 85 7.64 17.21 -2.91
CA ALA A 85 7.31 17.02 -4.32
C ALA A 85 8.55 16.92 -5.23
N CYS A 86 9.70 17.42 -4.77
CA CYS A 86 10.99 17.38 -5.47
C CYS A 86 12.08 16.64 -4.70
N HIS A 87 11.92 16.43 -3.39
CA HIS A 87 12.95 15.84 -2.55
C HIS A 87 12.41 14.60 -1.83
N SER A 88 12.93 13.44 -2.22
CA SER A 88 12.59 12.16 -1.58
C SER A 88 13.44 11.90 -0.34
N GLN A 89 12.77 11.53 0.75
CA GLN A 89 13.39 11.11 2.01
C GLN A 89 13.33 9.58 2.19
N MET A 90 13.53 8.83 1.10
CA MET A 90 13.56 7.37 1.10
C MET A 90 14.66 6.90 0.15
N ILE A 91 15.72 6.32 0.69
CA ILE A 91 16.85 5.74 -0.06
C ILE A 91 16.56 4.25 -0.27
N ARG A 92 16.58 3.79 -1.53
CA ARG A 92 16.30 2.39 -1.87
C ARG A 92 17.53 1.51 -1.65
N SER A 93 17.33 0.21 -1.46
CA SER A 93 18.37 -0.80 -1.24
C SER A 93 19.26 -1.13 -2.47
N LEU A 94 19.28 -0.25 -3.48
CA LEU A 94 20.09 -0.42 -4.67
C LEU A 94 21.51 0.10 -4.41
N ARG A 95 22.53 -0.60 -4.92
CA ARG A 95 23.94 -0.24 -4.68
C ARG A 95 24.26 1.20 -5.11
N ASP A 96 23.79 1.62 -6.28
CA ASP A 96 24.01 2.98 -6.80
C ASP A 96 23.38 4.07 -5.91
N GLU A 97 22.24 3.79 -5.26
CA GLU A 97 21.66 4.74 -4.31
C GLU A 97 22.43 4.78 -3.02
N VAL A 98 22.90 3.62 -2.56
CA VAL A 98 23.69 3.56 -1.33
C VAL A 98 25.02 4.30 -1.49
N ASP A 99 25.68 4.14 -2.63
CA ASP A 99 26.93 4.85 -2.95
C ASP A 99 26.71 6.37 -3.13
N ARG A 100 25.53 6.78 -3.60
CA ARG A 100 25.20 8.21 -3.83
C ARG A 100 24.71 8.93 -2.58
N TYR A 101 23.86 8.31 -1.78
CA TYR A 101 23.10 8.97 -0.70
C TYR A 101 23.44 8.46 0.71
N GLY A 102 24.12 7.32 0.83
CA GLY A 102 24.42 6.67 2.11
C GLY A 102 23.55 5.44 2.38
N PRO A 103 23.45 4.96 3.63
CA PRO A 103 22.67 3.77 3.96
C PRO A 103 21.24 3.81 3.40
N TYR A 104 20.70 2.65 3.01
CA TYR A 104 19.29 2.57 2.61
C TYR A 104 18.40 2.88 3.83
N SER A 105 17.27 3.52 3.58
CA SER A 105 16.36 3.93 4.65
C SER A 105 15.72 2.73 5.32
N LEU A 106 15.62 2.78 6.65
CA LEU A 106 14.94 1.78 7.47
C LEU A 106 13.50 2.21 7.78
N ALA A 107 12.60 1.26 8.05
CA ALA A 107 11.21 1.59 8.35
C ALA A 107 11.09 2.43 9.64
N VAL A 108 11.97 2.17 10.61
CA VAL A 108 12.04 2.88 11.90
C VAL A 108 12.37 4.37 11.77
N GLU A 109 13.08 4.77 10.72
CA GLU A 109 13.47 6.17 10.51
C GLU A 109 12.26 7.10 10.32
N SER A 110 11.16 6.55 9.79
CA SER A 110 9.90 7.27 9.59
C SER A 110 8.80 6.90 10.59
N GLN A 111 9.14 6.22 11.70
CA GLN A 111 8.14 5.79 12.70
C GLN A 111 7.36 6.97 13.32
N TYR A 112 8.03 8.12 13.50
CA TYR A 112 7.42 9.33 14.09
C TYR A 112 6.93 10.33 13.03
N ASP A 113 7.01 9.99 11.74
CA ASP A 113 6.62 10.87 10.67
C ASP A 113 5.10 10.89 10.47
N HIS A 114 4.47 11.98 10.89
CA HIS A 114 3.05 12.23 10.67
C HIS A 114 2.85 13.52 9.86
N PRO A 115 2.46 13.44 8.56
CA PRO A 115 2.42 12.24 7.70
C PRO A 115 3.83 11.82 7.24
N MET A 116 4.01 10.59 6.75
CA MET A 116 5.27 10.18 6.11
C MET A 116 5.65 11.13 4.97
N LEU A 117 6.96 11.36 4.77
CA LEU A 117 7.48 12.27 3.75
C LEU A 117 8.38 11.58 2.73
N TRP A 118 8.09 10.31 2.44
CA TRP A 118 8.73 9.57 1.37
C TRP A 118 8.34 10.22 0.04
N GLY A 119 9.33 10.59 -0.77
CA GLY A 119 9.05 11.29 -2.03
C GLY A 119 8.66 10.34 -3.14
N SER A 120 7.73 10.77 -3.99
CA SER A 120 7.37 10.10 -5.24
C SER A 120 8.22 10.55 -6.43
N LYS A 121 9.00 11.62 -6.26
CA LYS A 121 9.89 12.22 -7.25
C LYS A 121 11.15 12.74 -6.57
N ARG A 122 12.23 12.86 -7.36
CA ARG A 122 13.54 13.41 -7.00
C ARG A 122 13.99 14.40 -8.06
#